data_AF-A0A662VS03-F1
#
_entry.id   AF-A0A662VS03-F1
#
_cell.length_a   1.000
_cell.length_b   1.000
_cell.length_c   1.000
_cell.angle_alpha   90.00
_cell.angle_beta   90.00
_cell.angle_gamma   90.00
#
_symmetry.space_group_name_H-M   'P 1'
#
loop_
_entity.id
_entity.type
_entity.pdbx_description
1 polymer ?
#
loop_
_entity_poly.entity_id
_entity_poly.type
_entity_poly.pdbx_seq_one_letter_code
_entity_poly.pdbx_strand_id
1 'polypeptide(L)'
;MDQWLPKEVIKEFSENKKILRFKNGSEILFRSADNPRHIERLRGLSIAWFWIDECTLLPKLVWDILIGRLRQPGYNYKAWITGTPRGFNWVYEIFVEDPIPDSFILYNIPTKSNVFLSKEYIQSLEQQYKGQFALQELEGKFVKFEGLVYPGFDVGKHIVDSIPSKFDRVLYGVDWGFRNPACILALGVRGDEVYVLQEYYSPKTTDDELIEIAKQMQQKWGVGTFYCDPSEPASIEKFKRAGLNAVKANNEIVPGIKAVTALIESDRLFVHRSCQNLINEFQMYRYDDNDKETPLKINDHACFVAGTLITTNRGQVPIEQIKADDYVLTRHGFKKVIKSGLTQQNARVMELKLSDGRTLIGTPSHPIYVIGNGFIRMDALRYAYKITDVRDNKVVKSQKKLMKLFIKGSCSGDILNPEDGVIDGITDHMQDISTMELKHYIEKFGKIILERSLKDMLKKEYAQYVARNLELINTQKPKHVHVVAVESYPKKLDVYNLEVENAHEYYANGILVHNCDALRYAVMGLQERKRLRRVYGVVG
;
A
#
# COMPACT_ATOMS: atom_id res chain seq x y z
N MET A 1 26.93 -8.17 10.74
CA MET A 1 27.36 -9.21 9.79
C MET A 1 28.55 -9.97 10.35
N ASP A 2 29.61 -9.27 10.76
CA ASP A 2 30.86 -9.80 11.32
C ASP A 2 30.72 -10.84 12.46
N GLN A 3 29.67 -10.75 13.30
CA GLN A 3 29.38 -11.74 14.36
C GLN A 3 28.78 -13.07 13.87
N TRP A 4 28.18 -13.09 12.68
CA TRP A 4 27.40 -14.23 12.16
C TRP A 4 28.02 -14.87 10.93
N LEU A 5 28.79 -14.09 10.16
CA LEU A 5 29.50 -14.53 8.98
C LEU A 5 30.89 -13.90 9.00
N PRO A 6 31.96 -14.67 9.30
CA PRO A 6 33.32 -14.13 9.34
C PRO A 6 33.69 -13.49 8.01
N LYS A 7 34.17 -12.24 8.03
CA LYS A 7 34.66 -11.54 6.82
C LYS A 7 35.72 -12.39 6.08
N GLU A 8 36.48 -13.15 6.85
CA GLU A 8 37.46 -14.16 6.40
C GLU A 8 36.95 -15.10 5.31
N VAL A 9 35.69 -15.53 5.35
CA VAL A 9 35.14 -16.55 4.42
C VAL A 9 34.47 -15.95 3.18
N ILE A 10 34.24 -14.63 3.17
CA ILE A 10 33.56 -13.92 2.09
C ILE A 10 34.55 -13.64 0.96
N LYS A 11 34.15 -13.89 -0.29
CA LYS A 11 34.89 -13.55 -1.52
C LYS A 11 34.31 -12.32 -2.22
N GLU A 12 32.98 -12.24 -2.34
CA GLU A 12 32.27 -11.10 -2.91
C GLU A 12 30.93 -10.95 -2.21
N PHE A 13 30.55 -9.74 -1.80
CA PHE A 13 29.16 -9.40 -1.50
C PHE A 13 28.75 -8.24 -2.39
N SER A 14 27.65 -8.39 -3.12
CA SER A 14 27.14 -7.36 -4.02
C SER A 14 25.64 -7.16 -3.83
N GLU A 15 25.30 -6.05 -3.17
CA GLU A 15 23.90 -5.66 -2.96
C GLU A 15 23.18 -5.38 -4.29
N ASN A 16 23.87 -4.80 -5.28
CA ASN A 16 23.29 -4.52 -6.60
C ASN A 16 23.04 -5.79 -7.42
N LYS A 17 23.98 -6.75 -7.42
CA LYS A 17 23.78 -8.05 -8.09
C LYS A 17 22.84 -8.98 -7.31
N LYS A 18 22.60 -8.70 -6.02
CA LYS A 18 21.87 -9.55 -5.06
C LYS A 18 22.51 -10.95 -4.96
N ILE A 19 23.82 -10.98 -4.72
CA ILE A 19 24.65 -12.19 -4.59
C ILE A 19 25.67 -12.06 -3.44
N LEU A 20 25.90 -13.16 -2.73
CA LEU A 20 27.03 -13.38 -1.82
C LEU A 20 27.83 -14.60 -2.31
N ARG A 21 29.14 -14.48 -2.43
CA ARG A 21 30.08 -15.55 -2.83
C ARG A 21 31.08 -15.81 -1.71
N PHE A 22 31.34 -17.07 -1.45
CA PHE A 22 32.32 -17.54 -0.46
C PHE A 22 33.65 -17.93 -1.11
N LYS A 23 34.74 -17.94 -0.33
CA LYS A 23 36.07 -18.33 -0.81
C LYS A 23 36.16 -19.80 -1.27
N ASN A 24 35.33 -20.67 -0.70
CA ASN A 24 35.19 -22.08 -1.10
C ASN A 24 34.37 -22.30 -2.39
N GLY A 25 33.89 -21.24 -3.05
CA GLY A 25 33.10 -21.32 -4.27
C GLY A 25 31.59 -21.38 -4.08
N SER A 26 31.08 -21.54 -2.85
CA SER A 26 29.64 -21.49 -2.58
C SER A 26 29.03 -20.11 -2.89
N GLU A 27 27.77 -20.09 -3.32
CA GLU A 27 27.03 -18.87 -3.66
C GLU A 27 25.66 -18.83 -2.95
N ILE A 28 25.22 -17.64 -2.57
CA ILE A 28 23.85 -17.35 -2.13
C ILE A 28 23.27 -16.28 -3.05
N LEU A 29 22.10 -16.57 -3.61
CA LEU A 29 21.37 -15.70 -4.52
C LEU A 29 20.17 -15.11 -3.79
N PHE A 30 20.13 -13.79 -3.60
CA PHE A 30 18.96 -13.13 -3.03
C PHE A 30 17.98 -12.81 -4.17
N ARG A 31 16.74 -13.26 -4.07
CA ARG A 31 15.70 -13.07 -5.09
C ARG A 31 14.41 -12.62 -4.42
N SER A 32 13.72 -11.67 -5.04
CA SER A 32 12.34 -11.33 -4.66
C SER A 32 11.36 -12.23 -5.40
N ALA A 33 10.17 -12.39 -4.83
CA ALA A 33 9.00 -13.04 -5.43
C ALA A 33 7.75 -12.13 -5.39
N ASP A 34 7.95 -10.82 -5.21
CA ASP A 34 6.92 -9.79 -5.02
C ASP A 34 6.01 -9.49 -6.23
N ASN A 35 6.29 -10.07 -7.41
CA ASN A 35 5.47 -9.90 -8.61
C ASN A 35 5.68 -11.05 -9.62
N PRO A 36 4.76 -11.27 -10.59
CA PRO A 36 4.85 -12.38 -11.54
C PRO A 36 6.16 -12.44 -12.33
N ARG A 37 6.71 -11.30 -12.76
CA ARG A 37 7.99 -11.25 -13.50
C ARG A 37 9.18 -11.67 -12.65
N HIS A 38 9.11 -11.49 -11.34
CA HIS A 38 10.12 -11.97 -10.41
C HIS A 38 9.98 -13.48 -10.14
N ILE A 39 8.76 -13.97 -10.00
CA ILE A 39 8.46 -15.41 -9.84
C ILE A 39 8.95 -16.21 -11.06
N GLU A 40 8.69 -15.74 -12.28
CA GLU A 40 9.14 -16.42 -13.51
C GLU A 40 10.66 -16.57 -13.62
N ARG A 41 11.44 -15.61 -13.09
CA ARG A 41 12.91 -15.69 -13.06
C ARG A 41 13.43 -16.84 -12.19
N LEU A 42 12.64 -17.33 -11.22
CA LEU A 42 13.04 -18.46 -10.37
C LEU A 42 13.10 -19.78 -11.15
N ARG A 43 12.34 -19.92 -12.24
CA ARG A 43 12.29 -21.15 -13.05
C ARG A 43 13.64 -21.54 -13.65
N GLY A 44 14.50 -20.57 -13.95
CA GLY A 44 15.84 -20.80 -14.51
C GLY A 44 16.90 -21.31 -13.53
N LEU A 45 16.62 -21.30 -12.22
CA LEU A 45 17.61 -21.66 -11.20
C LEU A 45 17.90 -23.17 -11.17
N SER A 46 19.11 -23.53 -10.77
CA SER A 46 19.54 -24.87 -10.38
C SER A 46 20.33 -24.73 -9.08
N ILE A 47 19.78 -25.24 -7.98
CA ILE A 47 20.23 -24.92 -6.62
C ILE A 47 20.27 -26.16 -5.73
N ALA A 48 21.15 -26.15 -4.73
CA ALA A 48 21.23 -27.18 -3.69
C ALA A 48 20.22 -26.95 -2.55
N TRP A 49 19.89 -25.69 -2.26
CA TRP A 49 18.92 -25.33 -1.22
C TRP A 49 18.25 -23.99 -1.52
N PHE A 50 17.11 -23.73 -0.88
CA PHE A 50 16.51 -22.40 -0.82
C PHE A 50 15.95 -22.10 0.58
N TRP A 51 15.75 -20.81 0.85
CA TRP A 51 14.99 -20.32 1.98
C TRP A 51 14.00 -19.26 1.49
N ILE A 52 12.73 -19.40 1.88
CA ILE A 52 11.67 -18.41 1.67
C ILE A 52 11.34 -17.75 3.02
N ASP A 53 11.54 -16.45 3.12
CA ASP A 53 11.11 -15.66 4.28
C ASP A 53 9.72 -15.05 4.03
N GLU A 54 8.94 -14.87 5.11
CA GLU A 54 7.52 -14.50 5.08
C GLU A 54 6.69 -15.29 4.05
N CYS A 55 6.90 -16.62 3.99
CA CYS A 55 6.33 -17.51 2.98
C CYS A 55 4.79 -17.47 2.86
N THR A 56 4.08 -17.16 3.95
CA THR A 56 2.62 -17.03 4.02
C THR A 56 2.07 -15.81 3.26
N LEU A 57 2.94 -14.87 2.86
CA LEU A 57 2.59 -13.73 1.99
C LEU A 57 2.76 -14.04 0.49
N LEU A 58 3.33 -15.19 0.13
CA LEU A 58 3.66 -15.53 -1.25
C LEU A 58 2.69 -16.59 -1.81
N PRO A 59 2.35 -16.53 -3.12
CA PRO A 59 1.52 -17.56 -3.73
C PRO A 59 2.25 -18.90 -3.79
N LYS A 60 1.52 -20.00 -3.58
CA LYS A 60 2.01 -21.39 -3.61
C LYS A 60 2.90 -21.71 -4.83
N LEU A 61 2.64 -21.06 -5.97
CA LEU A 61 3.46 -21.15 -7.19
C LEU A 61 4.97 -20.91 -6.95
N VAL A 62 5.34 -20.07 -5.99
CA VAL A 62 6.76 -19.83 -5.64
C VAL A 62 7.41 -21.09 -5.06
N TRP A 63 6.71 -21.77 -4.15
CA TRP A 63 7.12 -23.04 -3.57
C TRP A 63 7.21 -24.14 -4.63
N ASP A 64 6.15 -24.29 -5.44
CA ASP A 64 6.07 -25.31 -6.49
C ASP A 64 7.20 -25.17 -7.54
N ILE A 65 7.55 -23.93 -7.90
CA ILE A 65 8.72 -23.66 -8.77
C ILE A 65 10.02 -24.06 -8.07
N LEU A 66 10.27 -23.56 -6.86
CA LEU A 66 11.55 -23.68 -6.15
C LEU A 66 11.86 -25.11 -5.74
N ILE A 67 10.88 -25.90 -5.31
CA ILE A 67 11.03 -27.35 -5.06
C ILE A 67 11.55 -28.04 -6.33
N GLY A 68 10.96 -27.74 -7.50
CA GLY A 68 11.45 -28.23 -8.78
C GLY A 68 12.83 -27.68 -9.21
N ARG A 69 13.44 -26.73 -8.49
CA ARG A 69 14.79 -26.20 -8.75
C ARG A 69 15.88 -26.82 -7.86
N LEU A 70 15.50 -27.61 -6.86
CA LEU A 70 16.42 -28.41 -6.02
C LEU A 70 17.00 -29.58 -6.83
N ARG A 71 18.02 -29.30 -7.65
CA ARG A 71 18.61 -30.27 -8.60
C ARG A 71 20.10 -30.07 -8.89
N GLN A 72 20.83 -29.36 -8.01
CA GLN A 72 22.28 -29.18 -8.16
C GLN A 72 23.02 -30.51 -7.86
N PRO A 73 23.74 -31.11 -8.82
CA PRO A 73 24.40 -32.41 -8.61
C PRO A 73 25.39 -32.39 -7.45
N GLY A 74 25.43 -33.48 -6.68
CA GLY A 74 26.39 -33.67 -5.59
C GLY A 74 26.01 -33.06 -4.23
N TYR A 75 24.77 -32.58 -4.05
CA TYR A 75 24.30 -31.98 -2.81
C TYR A 75 23.04 -32.66 -2.26
N ASN A 76 22.93 -32.70 -0.92
CA ASN A 76 21.69 -33.06 -0.23
C ASN A 76 20.73 -31.86 -0.26
N TYR A 77 19.56 -32.03 -0.87
CA TYR A 77 18.62 -30.93 -1.06
C TYR A 77 17.92 -30.51 0.24
N LYS A 78 17.74 -29.19 0.41
CA LYS A 78 17.04 -28.60 1.56
C LYS A 78 16.15 -27.43 1.15
N ALA A 79 14.90 -27.47 1.60
CA ALA A 79 13.97 -26.35 1.55
C ALA A 79 13.78 -25.79 2.96
N TRP A 80 13.75 -24.48 3.10
CA TRP A 80 13.46 -23.78 4.34
C TRP A 80 12.37 -22.75 4.10
N ILE A 81 11.44 -22.61 5.05
CA ILE A 81 10.44 -21.55 5.05
C ILE A 81 10.35 -20.93 6.45
N THR A 82 10.15 -19.62 6.50
CA THR A 82 9.83 -18.86 7.71
C THR A 82 8.68 -17.90 7.43
N GLY A 83 7.99 -17.47 8.48
CA GLY A 83 6.88 -16.51 8.41
C GLY A 83 5.84 -16.77 9.50
N THR A 84 5.00 -15.77 9.75
CA THR A 84 3.87 -15.90 10.69
C THR A 84 2.67 -16.60 10.01
N PRO A 85 1.92 -17.48 10.69
CA PRO A 85 0.64 -18.00 10.18
C PRO A 85 -0.31 -16.89 9.73
N ARG A 86 -1.08 -17.10 8.67
CA ARG A 86 -2.07 -16.14 8.13
C ARG A 86 -3.24 -16.88 7.50
N GLY A 87 -4.34 -16.99 8.25
CA GLY A 87 -5.47 -17.84 7.86
C GLY A 87 -5.04 -19.29 7.61
N PHE A 88 -5.84 -20.03 6.86
CA PHE A 88 -5.57 -21.40 6.44
C PHE A 88 -5.18 -21.38 4.96
N ASN A 89 -3.90 -21.10 4.70
CA ASN A 89 -3.32 -20.98 3.37
C ASN A 89 -2.50 -22.23 2.98
N TRP A 90 -1.83 -22.22 1.82
CA TRP A 90 -1.03 -23.35 1.33
C TRP A 90 0.04 -23.88 2.30
N VAL A 91 0.55 -23.06 3.23
CA VAL A 91 1.49 -23.51 4.27
C VAL A 91 0.77 -24.35 5.32
N TYR A 92 -0.46 -24.01 5.67
CA TYR A 92 -1.32 -24.85 6.51
C TYR A 92 -1.65 -26.16 5.79
N GLU A 93 -2.10 -26.07 4.52
CA GLU A 93 -2.45 -27.24 3.70
C GLU A 93 -1.29 -28.26 3.67
N ILE A 94 -0.08 -27.84 3.26
CA ILE A 94 1.06 -28.76 3.04
C ILE A 94 1.70 -29.27 4.35
N PHE A 95 1.72 -28.48 5.43
CA PHE A 95 2.53 -28.81 6.62
C PHE A 95 1.72 -29.09 7.89
N VAL A 96 0.40 -28.92 7.86
CA VAL A 96 -0.48 -29.09 9.03
C VAL A 96 -1.71 -29.94 8.72
N GLU A 97 -2.36 -29.72 7.57
CA GLU A 97 -3.61 -30.40 7.20
C GLU A 97 -3.39 -31.73 6.48
N ASP A 98 -2.64 -31.74 5.38
CA ASP A 98 -2.29 -32.94 4.62
C ASP A 98 -0.75 -33.10 4.48
N PRO A 99 -0.04 -33.33 5.61
CA PRO A 99 1.42 -33.43 5.61
C PRO A 99 1.90 -34.76 5.03
N ILE A 100 2.80 -34.70 4.04
CA ILE A 100 3.55 -35.88 3.58
C ILE A 100 4.44 -36.37 4.73
N PRO A 101 4.25 -37.59 5.27
CA PRO A 101 4.99 -38.08 6.43
C PRO A 101 6.51 -38.07 6.22
N ASP A 102 7.25 -37.82 7.31
CA ASP A 102 8.72 -37.81 7.38
C ASP A 102 9.46 -36.89 6.38
N SER A 103 8.74 -36.03 5.63
CA SER A 103 9.32 -35.19 4.58
C SER A 103 9.81 -33.81 5.06
N PHE A 104 9.39 -33.36 6.25
CA PHE A 104 9.75 -32.05 6.82
C PHE A 104 9.87 -32.09 8.35
N ILE A 105 10.35 -30.98 8.92
CA ILE A 105 10.29 -30.69 10.35
C ILE A 105 9.65 -29.31 10.50
N LEU A 106 8.56 -29.22 11.26
CA LEU A 106 7.85 -27.97 11.54
C LEU A 106 8.10 -27.55 12.99
N TYR A 107 8.60 -26.33 13.17
CA TYR A 107 8.76 -25.71 14.48
C TYR A 107 7.76 -24.58 14.63
N ASN A 108 6.82 -24.71 15.59
CA ASN A 108 6.14 -23.54 16.12
C ASN A 108 7.11 -22.85 17.11
N ILE A 109 7.39 -21.56 16.88
CA ILE A 109 8.32 -20.75 17.67
C ILE A 109 7.56 -19.55 18.26
N PRO A 110 6.98 -19.68 19.48
CA PRO A 110 6.33 -18.57 20.16
C PRO A 110 7.31 -17.44 20.48
N THR A 111 6.85 -16.20 20.51
CA THR A 111 7.68 -15.01 20.82
C THR A 111 8.43 -15.14 22.14
N LYS A 112 7.81 -15.73 23.17
CA LYS A 112 8.42 -16.00 24.48
C LYS A 112 9.61 -16.97 24.47
N SER A 113 9.84 -17.71 23.38
CA SER A 113 11.02 -18.57 23.23
C SER A 113 12.30 -17.79 22.87
N ASN A 114 12.16 -16.54 22.41
CA ASN A 114 13.30 -15.71 22.04
C ASN A 114 14.01 -15.16 23.29
N VAL A 115 15.13 -15.79 23.66
CA VAL A 115 15.95 -15.45 24.84
C VAL A 115 16.55 -14.03 24.80
N PHE A 116 16.51 -13.34 23.67
CA PHE A 116 16.99 -11.96 23.53
C PHE A 116 15.92 -10.90 23.81
N LEU A 117 14.66 -11.30 24.02
CA LEU A 117 13.57 -10.39 24.41
C LEU A 117 13.49 -10.28 25.94
N SER A 118 13.33 -9.05 26.43
CA SER A 118 13.11 -8.83 27.87
C SER A 118 11.73 -9.30 28.29
N LYS A 119 11.56 -9.65 29.57
CA LYS A 119 10.26 -10.08 30.12
C LYS A 119 9.22 -8.97 30.02
N GLU A 120 9.65 -7.73 30.21
CA GLU A 120 8.83 -6.51 30.13
C GLU A 120 8.34 -6.29 28.70
N TYR A 121 9.18 -6.56 27.69
CA TYR A 121 8.77 -6.50 26.29
C TYR A 121 7.74 -7.58 25.95
N ILE A 122 7.97 -8.83 26.36
CA ILE A 122 7.02 -9.94 26.16
C ILE A 122 5.68 -9.64 26.84
N GLN A 123 5.70 -9.22 28.11
CA GLN A 123 4.50 -8.79 28.84
C GLN A 123 3.79 -7.62 28.15
N SER A 124 4.54 -6.68 27.58
CA SER A 124 3.94 -5.58 26.82
C SER A 124 3.19 -6.11 25.60
N LEU A 125 3.72 -7.12 24.88
CA LEU A 125 3.04 -7.73 23.75
C LEU A 125 1.80 -8.51 24.19
N GLU A 126 1.90 -9.34 25.24
CA GLU A 126 0.78 -10.09 25.82
C GLU A 126 -0.34 -9.19 26.35
N GLN A 127 -0.02 -7.98 26.83
CA GLN A 127 -1.01 -6.98 27.22
C GLN A 127 -1.68 -6.32 26.00
N GLN A 128 -0.95 -6.13 24.91
CA GLN A 128 -1.41 -5.41 23.72
C GLN A 128 -2.20 -6.28 22.75
N TYR A 129 -1.77 -7.52 22.53
CA TYR A 129 -2.37 -8.43 21.57
C TYR A 129 -3.37 -9.31 22.31
N LYS A 130 -4.57 -9.49 21.75
CA LYS A 130 -5.67 -10.24 22.37
C LYS A 130 -6.32 -11.20 21.40
N GLY A 131 -7.01 -12.21 21.94
CA GLY A 131 -7.76 -13.21 21.18
C GLY A 131 -6.91 -13.91 20.12
N GLN A 132 -7.52 -14.16 18.96
CA GLN A 132 -6.89 -14.88 17.86
C GLN A 132 -5.64 -14.18 17.30
N PHE A 133 -5.57 -12.85 17.33
CA PHE A 133 -4.37 -12.11 16.91
C PHE A 133 -3.15 -12.38 17.82
N ALA A 134 -3.35 -12.54 19.13
CA ALA A 134 -2.29 -12.97 20.04
C ALA A 134 -1.85 -14.41 19.77
N LEU A 135 -2.81 -15.31 19.51
CA LEU A 135 -2.51 -16.70 19.19
C LEU A 135 -1.72 -16.84 17.87
N GLN A 136 -2.00 -15.99 16.88
CA GLN A 136 -1.25 -15.91 15.64
C GLN A 136 0.16 -15.32 15.83
N GLU A 137 0.25 -14.08 16.33
CA GLU A 137 1.49 -13.30 16.32
C GLU A 137 2.44 -13.59 17.50
N LEU A 138 1.92 -14.10 18.64
CA LEU A 138 2.75 -14.43 19.81
C LEU A 138 2.95 -15.93 20.00
N GLU A 139 1.94 -16.75 19.71
CA GLU A 139 1.98 -18.20 19.91
C GLU A 139 2.19 -19.00 18.61
N GLY A 140 2.37 -18.32 17.48
CA GLY A 140 2.68 -18.96 16.19
C GLY A 140 1.61 -19.94 15.70
N LYS A 141 0.34 -19.73 16.06
CA LYS A 141 -0.76 -20.66 15.74
C LYS A 141 -1.54 -20.22 14.50
N PHE A 142 -1.94 -21.21 13.70
CA PHE A 142 -3.02 -21.07 12.72
C PHE A 142 -4.35 -20.97 13.46
N VAL A 143 -5.17 -19.97 13.14
CA VAL A 143 -6.38 -19.61 13.89
C VAL A 143 -7.53 -19.18 12.99
N LYS A 144 -8.75 -19.53 13.39
CA LYS A 144 -9.99 -19.05 12.77
C LYS A 144 -10.50 -17.84 13.55
N PHE A 145 -10.70 -16.71 12.88
CA PHE A 145 -11.14 -15.47 13.52
C PHE A 145 -12.66 -15.50 13.81
N GLU A 146 -13.05 -14.91 14.94
CA GLU A 146 -14.45 -14.64 15.27
C GLU A 146 -14.89 -13.27 14.69
N GLY A 147 -16.20 -13.06 14.55
CA GLY A 147 -16.76 -11.79 14.05
C GLY A 147 -16.63 -11.55 12.54
N LEU A 148 -16.32 -12.59 11.75
CA LEU A 148 -16.20 -12.51 10.29
C LEU A 148 -17.47 -11.94 9.62
N VAL A 149 -17.27 -11.17 8.55
CA VAL A 149 -18.35 -10.66 7.69
C VAL A 149 -18.97 -11.79 6.84
N TYR A 150 -18.15 -12.78 6.46
CA TYR A 150 -18.54 -13.92 5.65
C TYR A 150 -18.30 -15.25 6.38
N PRO A 151 -18.94 -15.49 7.55
CA PRO A 151 -18.66 -16.66 8.39
C PRO A 151 -19.05 -17.98 7.73
N GLY A 152 -19.95 -17.96 6.75
CA GLY A 152 -20.33 -19.12 5.93
C GLY A 152 -19.33 -19.50 4.85
N PHE A 153 -18.24 -18.73 4.63
CA PHE A 153 -17.25 -19.07 3.61
C PHE A 153 -16.40 -20.27 4.05
N ASP A 154 -16.89 -21.45 3.70
CA ASP A 154 -16.21 -22.73 3.90
C ASP A 154 -15.18 -23.02 2.80
N VAL A 155 -13.95 -23.37 3.20
CA VAL A 155 -12.83 -23.67 2.30
C VAL A 155 -13.07 -24.94 1.47
N GLY A 156 -13.58 -26.00 2.09
CA GLY A 156 -13.80 -27.29 1.43
C GLY A 156 -14.98 -27.30 0.47
N LYS A 157 -15.92 -26.35 0.63
CA LYS A 157 -17.06 -26.17 -0.29
C LYS A 157 -16.81 -25.16 -1.41
N HIS A 158 -16.30 -23.98 -1.06
CA HIS A 158 -16.31 -22.83 -1.97
C HIS A 158 -15.00 -22.66 -2.75
N ILE A 159 -13.92 -23.35 -2.37
CA ILE A 159 -12.68 -23.32 -3.15
C ILE A 159 -12.67 -24.48 -4.15
N VAL A 160 -12.37 -24.18 -5.42
CA VAL A 160 -12.37 -25.16 -6.50
C VAL A 160 -11.04 -25.19 -7.26
N ASP A 161 -10.54 -26.37 -7.57
CA ASP A 161 -9.34 -26.59 -8.39
C ASP A 161 -9.62 -26.66 -9.89
N SER A 162 -10.90 -26.76 -10.26
CA SER A 162 -11.36 -26.74 -11.66
C SER A 162 -12.60 -25.88 -11.80
N ILE A 163 -12.69 -25.19 -12.92
CA ILE A 163 -13.80 -24.30 -13.27
C ILE A 163 -14.58 -24.85 -14.48
N PRO A 164 -15.86 -24.49 -14.64
CA PRO A 164 -16.62 -24.85 -15.83
C PRO A 164 -15.95 -24.39 -17.13
N SER A 165 -16.09 -25.19 -18.19
CA SER A 165 -15.54 -24.89 -19.52
C SER A 165 -16.33 -23.83 -20.30
N LYS A 166 -17.52 -23.45 -19.82
CA LYS A 166 -18.41 -22.43 -20.40
C LYS A 166 -19.15 -21.68 -19.31
N PHE A 167 -19.40 -20.40 -19.57
CA PHE A 167 -20.19 -19.49 -18.74
C PHE A 167 -21.20 -18.75 -19.64
N ASP A 168 -22.36 -18.39 -19.10
CA ASP A 168 -23.38 -17.62 -19.83
C ASP A 168 -22.95 -16.16 -20.04
N ARG A 169 -22.09 -15.67 -19.15
CA ARG A 169 -21.45 -14.36 -19.20
C ARG A 169 -20.22 -14.32 -18.31
N VAL A 170 -19.26 -13.49 -18.68
CA VAL A 170 -18.12 -13.11 -17.83
C VAL A 170 -18.22 -11.64 -17.48
N LEU A 171 -17.87 -11.31 -16.24
CA LEU A 171 -17.93 -9.99 -15.65
C LEU A 171 -16.60 -9.73 -14.93
N TYR A 172 -16.27 -8.46 -14.76
CA TYR A 172 -15.03 -8.06 -14.12
C TYR A 172 -15.30 -7.05 -13.01
N GLY A 173 -14.76 -7.29 -11.81
CA GLY A 173 -14.69 -6.30 -10.74
C GLY A 173 -13.35 -5.57 -10.82
N VAL A 174 -13.35 -4.23 -10.73
CA VAL A 174 -12.12 -3.43 -10.77
C VAL A 174 -12.07 -2.49 -9.57
N ASP A 175 -10.98 -2.58 -8.83
CA ASP A 175 -10.59 -1.61 -7.80
C ASP A 175 -9.29 -0.89 -8.20
N TRP A 176 -9.26 0.43 -7.99
CA TRP A 176 -8.19 1.29 -8.46
C TRP A 176 -7.08 1.46 -7.42
N GLY A 177 -5.88 0.96 -7.72
CA GLY A 177 -4.78 0.97 -6.76
C GLY A 177 -3.39 1.15 -7.38
N PHE A 178 -2.86 2.37 -7.35
CA PHE A 178 -1.43 2.57 -7.63
C PHE A 178 -0.52 2.34 -6.41
N ARG A 179 -1.08 2.33 -5.19
CA ARG A 179 -0.31 2.21 -3.94
C ARG A 179 -0.87 1.17 -2.99
N ASN A 180 -2.17 1.26 -2.73
CA ASN A 180 -2.94 0.05 -2.46
C ASN A 180 -2.84 -0.84 -3.71
N PRO A 181 -2.92 -2.17 -3.58
CA PRO A 181 -2.94 -3.04 -4.75
C PRO A 181 -4.16 -2.76 -5.63
N ALA A 182 -3.94 -2.49 -6.92
CA ALA A 182 -5.04 -2.51 -7.87
C ALA A 182 -5.56 -3.95 -7.99
N CYS A 183 -6.87 -4.10 -8.00
CA CYS A 183 -7.53 -5.38 -8.08
C CYS A 183 -8.32 -5.51 -9.38
N ILE A 184 -8.17 -6.62 -10.09
CA ILE A 184 -9.12 -7.05 -11.12
C ILE A 184 -9.53 -8.48 -10.80
N LEU A 185 -10.82 -8.71 -10.54
CA LEU A 185 -11.41 -10.04 -10.40
C LEU A 185 -12.16 -10.39 -11.69
N ALA A 186 -11.89 -11.56 -12.27
CA ALA A 186 -12.65 -12.13 -13.36
C ALA A 186 -13.70 -13.12 -12.80
N LEU A 187 -14.98 -12.91 -13.11
CA LEU A 187 -16.10 -13.71 -12.62
C LEU A 187 -16.88 -14.34 -13.79
N GLY A 188 -16.95 -15.67 -13.82
CA GLY A 188 -17.83 -16.42 -14.73
C GLY A 188 -19.17 -16.71 -14.06
N VAL A 189 -20.28 -16.48 -14.76
CA VAL A 189 -21.62 -16.83 -14.28
C VAL A 189 -22.18 -17.99 -15.08
N ARG A 190 -22.67 -19.03 -14.40
CA ARG A 190 -23.28 -20.21 -15.03
C ARG A 190 -24.62 -20.51 -14.36
N GLY A 191 -25.69 -20.22 -15.08
CA GLY A 191 -27.06 -20.16 -14.56
C GLY A 191 -27.15 -19.22 -13.38
N ASP A 192 -27.13 -19.82 -12.20
CA ASP A 192 -27.29 -19.18 -10.90
C ASP A 192 -25.98 -19.18 -10.06
N GLU A 193 -24.96 -19.93 -10.47
CA GLU A 193 -23.64 -20.03 -9.85
C GLU A 193 -22.71 -18.90 -10.31
N VAL A 194 -21.82 -18.45 -9.42
CA VAL A 194 -20.77 -17.45 -9.70
C VAL A 194 -19.41 -18.03 -9.36
N TYR A 195 -18.50 -18.03 -10.33
CA TYR A 195 -17.14 -18.55 -10.21
C TYR A 195 -16.14 -17.40 -10.33
N VAL A 196 -15.30 -17.16 -9.32
CA VAL A 196 -14.14 -16.26 -9.42
C VAL A 196 -13.00 -17.04 -10.08
N LEU A 197 -12.72 -16.71 -11.34
CA LEU A 197 -11.85 -17.46 -12.25
C LEU A 197 -10.38 -17.10 -12.10
N GLN A 198 -10.11 -15.83 -11.82
CA GLN A 198 -8.76 -15.26 -11.74
C GLN A 198 -8.81 -13.93 -11.00
N GLU A 199 -7.80 -13.69 -10.16
CA GLU A 199 -7.49 -12.37 -9.62
C GLU A 199 -6.22 -11.80 -10.26
N TYR A 200 -6.17 -10.47 -10.36
CA TYR A 200 -4.94 -9.69 -10.37
C TYR A 200 -4.97 -8.81 -9.15
N TYR A 201 -3.89 -8.82 -8.36
CA TYR A 201 -3.77 -8.04 -7.14
C TYR A 201 -2.31 -7.59 -7.00
N SER A 202 -2.01 -6.33 -7.29
CA SER A 202 -0.63 -5.81 -7.20
C SER A 202 -0.59 -4.29 -6.96
N PRO A 203 0.27 -3.80 -6.06
CA PRO A 203 0.54 -2.37 -5.95
C PRO A 203 1.42 -1.88 -7.11
N LYS A 204 1.46 -0.55 -7.31
CA LYS A 204 2.28 0.16 -8.30
C LYS A 204 1.94 -0.14 -9.77
N THR A 205 0.75 -0.68 -10.03
CA THR A 205 0.23 -0.92 -11.38
C THR A 205 -0.38 0.35 -11.95
N THR A 206 0.12 0.83 -13.09
CA THR A 206 -0.46 1.98 -13.81
C THR A 206 -1.77 1.62 -14.50
N ASP A 207 -2.60 2.62 -14.83
CA ASP A 207 -3.83 2.41 -15.60
C ASP A 207 -3.57 1.72 -16.94
N ASP A 208 -2.45 2.05 -17.61
CA ASP A 208 -2.08 1.47 -18.91
C ASP A 208 -1.71 -0.02 -18.77
N GLU A 209 -1.00 -0.39 -17.70
CA GLU A 209 -0.73 -1.80 -17.35
C GLU A 209 -2.03 -2.53 -16.98
N LEU A 210 -2.93 -1.91 -16.21
CA LEU A 210 -4.24 -2.47 -15.87
C LEU A 210 -5.12 -2.71 -17.10
N ILE A 211 -5.07 -1.81 -18.09
CA ILE A 211 -5.75 -1.99 -19.37
C ILE A 211 -5.24 -3.22 -20.12
N GLU A 212 -3.93 -3.44 -20.17
CA GLU A 212 -3.36 -4.61 -20.84
C GLU A 212 -3.66 -5.92 -20.07
N ILE A 213 -3.65 -5.89 -18.74
CA ILE A 213 -4.09 -7.02 -17.90
C ILE A 213 -5.58 -7.31 -18.13
N ALA A 214 -6.43 -6.29 -18.17
CA ALA A 214 -7.86 -6.39 -18.43
C ALA A 214 -8.15 -7.01 -19.82
N LYS A 215 -7.41 -6.60 -20.86
CA LYS A 215 -7.48 -7.20 -22.20
C LYS A 215 -7.05 -8.66 -22.20
N GLN A 216 -5.96 -9.01 -21.51
CA GLN A 216 -5.50 -10.41 -21.38
C GLN A 216 -6.54 -11.28 -20.67
N MET A 217 -7.20 -10.76 -19.62
CA MET A 217 -8.31 -11.45 -18.96
C MET A 217 -9.53 -11.60 -19.88
N GLN A 218 -9.88 -10.60 -20.69
CA GLN A 218 -10.96 -10.73 -21.69
C GLN A 218 -10.62 -11.73 -22.79
N GLN A 219 -9.38 -11.77 -23.26
CA GLN A 219 -8.95 -12.74 -24.27
C GLN A 219 -9.01 -14.18 -23.74
N LYS A 220 -8.70 -14.39 -22.46
CA LYS A 220 -8.70 -15.70 -21.82
C LYS A 220 -10.09 -16.18 -21.40
N TRP A 221 -10.92 -15.30 -20.84
CA TRP A 221 -12.19 -15.68 -20.22
C TRP A 221 -13.43 -15.26 -21.01
N GLY A 222 -13.34 -14.21 -21.83
CA GLY A 222 -14.43 -13.71 -22.68
C GLY A 222 -14.69 -12.21 -22.50
N VAL A 223 -15.34 -11.60 -23.50
CA VAL A 223 -15.74 -10.19 -23.43
C VAL A 223 -16.81 -10.00 -22.36
N GLY A 224 -16.66 -8.98 -21.52
CA GLY A 224 -17.50 -8.76 -20.34
C GLY A 224 -17.57 -7.29 -19.92
N THR A 225 -18.49 -6.98 -19.00
CA THR A 225 -18.60 -5.65 -18.37
C THR A 225 -17.59 -5.54 -17.21
N PHE A 226 -16.83 -4.45 -17.17
CA PHE A 226 -16.00 -4.06 -16.02
C PHE A 226 -16.81 -3.14 -15.10
N TYR A 227 -17.08 -3.59 -13.90
CA TYR A 227 -17.68 -2.82 -12.82
C TYR A 227 -16.56 -2.22 -11.97
N CYS A 228 -16.34 -0.93 -12.17
CA CYS A 228 -15.23 -0.19 -11.58
C CYS A 228 -15.69 0.64 -10.38
N ASP A 229 -14.83 0.78 -9.38
CA ASP A 229 -15.03 1.78 -8.32
C ASP A 229 -15.35 3.16 -8.94
N PRO A 230 -16.49 3.80 -8.59
CA PRO A 230 -16.87 5.12 -9.07
C PRO A 230 -15.95 6.28 -8.63
N SER A 231 -15.02 6.05 -7.69
CA SER A 231 -14.10 7.07 -7.13
C SER A 231 -13.12 7.67 -8.14
N GLU A 232 -12.62 6.88 -9.09
CA GLU A 232 -11.65 7.30 -10.12
C GLU A 232 -12.30 7.34 -11.52
N PRO A 233 -13.14 8.35 -11.83
CA PRO A 233 -13.81 8.47 -13.12
C PRO A 233 -12.83 8.63 -14.30
N ALA A 234 -11.61 9.10 -14.04
CA ALA A 234 -10.56 9.22 -15.05
C ALA A 234 -10.07 7.84 -15.52
N SER A 235 -9.89 6.86 -14.62
CA SER A 235 -9.45 5.51 -14.98
C SER A 235 -10.56 4.73 -15.68
N ILE A 236 -11.82 4.92 -15.29
CA ILE A 236 -13.00 4.41 -16.04
C ILE A 236 -12.99 4.92 -17.49
N GLU A 237 -12.75 6.21 -17.70
CA GLU A 237 -12.71 6.83 -19.02
C GLU A 237 -11.52 6.32 -19.87
N LYS A 238 -10.36 6.06 -19.26
CA LYS A 238 -9.24 5.40 -19.95
C LYS A 238 -9.60 3.99 -20.41
N PHE A 239 -10.23 3.19 -19.53
CA PHE A 239 -10.69 1.84 -19.89
C PHE A 239 -11.66 1.87 -21.09
N LYS A 240 -12.64 2.79 -21.08
CA LYS A 240 -13.56 2.99 -22.21
C LYS A 240 -12.83 3.32 -23.51
N ARG A 241 -11.88 4.25 -23.48
CA ARG A 241 -11.07 4.65 -24.65
C ARG A 241 -10.19 3.51 -25.17
N ALA A 242 -9.80 2.56 -24.31
CA ALA A 242 -9.08 1.36 -24.68
C ALA A 242 -9.99 0.22 -25.21
N GLY A 243 -11.30 0.47 -25.38
CA GLY A 243 -12.28 -0.49 -25.89
C GLY A 243 -12.90 -1.41 -24.83
N LEU A 244 -12.61 -1.20 -23.55
CA LEU A 244 -13.14 -2.01 -22.45
C LEU A 244 -14.52 -1.46 -22.04
N ASN A 245 -15.52 -2.34 -21.87
CA ASN A 245 -16.87 -1.99 -21.44
C ASN A 245 -16.91 -1.69 -19.93
N ALA A 246 -16.32 -0.55 -19.54
CA ALA A 246 -16.22 -0.09 -18.16
C ALA A 246 -17.39 0.81 -17.74
N VAL A 247 -18.01 0.48 -16.61
CA VAL A 247 -19.11 1.22 -15.99
C VAL A 247 -18.79 1.49 -14.52
N LYS A 248 -19.36 2.57 -13.97
CA LYS A 248 -19.36 2.78 -12.52
C LYS A 248 -20.12 1.64 -11.87
N ALA A 249 -19.55 1.08 -10.81
CA ALA A 249 -20.25 0.19 -9.92
C ALA A 249 -20.97 0.97 -8.82
N ASN A 250 -21.95 0.34 -8.19
CA ASN A 250 -22.57 0.83 -6.96
C ASN A 250 -21.67 0.49 -5.76
N ASN A 251 -21.72 1.29 -4.70
CA ASN A 251 -20.76 1.27 -3.59
C ASN A 251 -21.37 1.33 -2.17
N GLU A 252 -22.67 1.07 -1.99
CA GLU A 252 -23.26 0.90 -0.66
C GLU A 252 -22.76 -0.40 0.04
N ILE A 253 -22.19 -0.28 1.24
CA ILE A 253 -21.51 -1.39 1.93
C ILE A 253 -22.48 -2.56 2.22
N VAL A 254 -23.61 -2.25 2.86
CA VAL A 254 -24.53 -3.25 3.42
C VAL A 254 -25.23 -4.11 2.36
N PRO A 255 -25.75 -3.57 1.24
CA PRO A 255 -26.37 -4.41 0.21
C PRO A 255 -25.32 -5.23 -0.56
N GLY A 256 -24.10 -4.72 -0.73
CA GLY A 256 -22.97 -5.46 -1.30
C GLY A 256 -22.63 -6.71 -0.48
N ILE A 257 -22.43 -6.56 0.83
CA ILE A 257 -22.17 -7.69 1.74
C ILE A 257 -23.31 -8.71 1.68
N LYS A 258 -24.57 -8.26 1.83
CA LYS A 258 -25.74 -9.15 1.76
C LYS A 258 -25.81 -9.93 0.44
N ALA A 259 -25.34 -9.36 -0.67
CA ALA A 259 -25.29 -10.05 -1.96
C ALA A 259 -24.26 -11.18 -2.00
N VAL A 260 -23.06 -10.97 -1.44
CA VAL A 260 -22.02 -12.01 -1.35
C VAL A 260 -22.44 -13.09 -0.35
N THR A 261 -22.90 -12.70 0.85
CA THR A 261 -23.38 -13.61 1.88
C THR A 261 -24.47 -14.53 1.34
N ALA A 262 -25.46 -13.99 0.60
CA ALA A 262 -26.51 -14.80 -0.01
C ALA A 262 -25.99 -15.81 -1.05
N LEU A 263 -24.90 -15.52 -1.78
CA LEU A 263 -24.29 -16.50 -2.70
C LEU A 263 -23.48 -17.58 -1.96
N ILE A 264 -22.83 -17.22 -0.86
CA ILE A 264 -22.10 -18.16 0.01
C ILE A 264 -23.08 -19.09 0.73
N GLU A 265 -24.08 -18.54 1.43
CA GLU A 265 -25.07 -19.31 2.20
C GLU A 265 -25.96 -20.23 1.34
N SER A 266 -26.02 -20.00 0.04
CA SER A 266 -26.72 -20.87 -0.92
C SER A 266 -25.78 -21.80 -1.71
N ASP A 267 -24.53 -21.97 -1.27
CA ASP A 267 -23.48 -22.81 -1.90
C ASP A 267 -23.34 -22.50 -3.42
N ARG A 268 -23.42 -21.20 -3.79
CA ARG A 268 -23.44 -20.68 -5.18
C ARG A 268 -22.28 -19.77 -5.55
N LEU A 269 -21.39 -19.45 -4.60
CA LEU A 269 -20.12 -18.76 -4.87
C LEU A 269 -18.97 -19.77 -4.85
N PHE A 270 -18.22 -19.86 -5.94
CA PHE A 270 -17.02 -20.67 -6.03
C PHE A 270 -15.81 -19.78 -6.37
N VAL A 271 -14.66 -20.06 -5.76
CA VAL A 271 -13.42 -19.31 -5.93
C VAL A 271 -12.34 -20.27 -6.39
N HIS A 272 -11.73 -20.04 -7.54
CA HIS A 272 -10.65 -20.88 -8.02
C HIS A 272 -9.43 -20.77 -7.07
N ARG A 273 -8.80 -21.90 -6.70
CA ARG A 273 -7.73 -21.94 -5.67
C ARG A 273 -6.57 -20.96 -5.92
N SER A 274 -6.31 -20.57 -7.17
CA SER A 274 -5.29 -19.56 -7.49
C SER A 274 -5.56 -18.15 -6.93
N CYS A 275 -6.80 -17.85 -6.53
CA CYS A 275 -7.22 -16.53 -6.07
C CYS A 275 -6.96 -16.32 -4.56
N GLN A 276 -5.70 -16.52 -4.16
CA GLN A 276 -5.30 -16.60 -2.75
C GLN A 276 -5.52 -15.30 -1.99
N ASN A 277 -5.40 -14.12 -2.63
CA ASN A 277 -5.62 -12.85 -1.94
C ASN A 277 -7.09 -12.71 -1.54
N LEU A 278 -8.02 -13.01 -2.46
CA LEU A 278 -9.45 -13.02 -2.16
C LEU A 278 -9.84 -14.10 -1.13
N ILE A 279 -9.27 -15.31 -1.21
CA ILE A 279 -9.50 -16.37 -0.22
C ILE A 279 -9.08 -15.91 1.18
N ASN A 280 -7.90 -15.29 1.30
CA ASN A 280 -7.42 -14.75 2.57
C ASN A 280 -8.33 -13.62 3.09
N GLU A 281 -8.84 -12.76 2.20
CA GLU A 281 -9.78 -11.68 2.56
C GLU A 281 -11.08 -12.25 3.14
N PHE A 282 -11.67 -13.28 2.52
CA PHE A 282 -12.85 -13.97 3.07
C PHE A 282 -12.62 -14.56 4.47
N GLN A 283 -11.43 -15.08 4.74
CA GLN A 283 -11.07 -15.67 6.04
C GLN A 283 -10.71 -14.64 7.12
N MET A 284 -10.52 -13.36 6.78
CA MET A 284 -10.01 -12.33 7.68
C MET A 284 -10.92 -11.09 7.84
N TYR A 285 -11.81 -10.83 6.88
CA TYR A 285 -12.70 -9.66 6.91
C TYR A 285 -13.78 -9.80 7.99
N ARG A 286 -13.86 -8.83 8.91
CA ARG A 286 -14.67 -8.89 10.15
C ARG A 286 -15.39 -7.57 10.44
N TYR A 287 -16.40 -7.60 11.30
CA TYR A 287 -17.06 -6.42 11.86
C TYR A 287 -16.22 -5.78 12.98
N ASP A 288 -16.48 -4.50 13.32
CA ASP A 288 -15.83 -3.86 14.47
C ASP A 288 -16.31 -4.53 15.76
N ASP A 289 -15.40 -4.79 16.69
CA ASP A 289 -15.72 -5.40 17.99
C ASP A 289 -16.67 -4.49 18.83
N ASN A 290 -16.79 -3.20 18.47
CA ASN A 290 -17.66 -2.19 19.10
C ASN A 290 -18.89 -1.80 18.25
N ASP A 291 -18.90 -2.09 16.94
CA ASP A 291 -20.01 -1.83 16.02
C ASP A 291 -20.23 -3.01 15.07
N LYS A 292 -21.34 -3.73 15.29
CA LYS A 292 -21.70 -4.93 14.53
C LYS A 292 -22.41 -4.65 13.21
N GLU A 293 -22.74 -3.41 12.89
CA GLU A 293 -23.35 -3.03 11.61
C GLU A 293 -22.32 -2.49 10.62
N THR A 294 -21.24 -1.88 11.10
CA THR A 294 -20.12 -1.41 10.27
C THR A 294 -19.02 -2.47 10.18
N PRO A 295 -18.71 -3.00 8.99
CA PRO A 295 -17.52 -3.83 8.78
C PRO A 295 -16.27 -3.06 9.22
N LEU A 296 -15.31 -3.77 9.83
CA LEU A 296 -14.08 -3.19 10.35
C LEU A 296 -13.22 -2.72 9.17
N LYS A 297 -13.50 -1.52 8.69
CA LYS A 297 -12.67 -0.81 7.72
C LYS A 297 -11.31 -0.60 8.37
N ILE A 298 -10.33 -1.33 7.87
CA ILE A 298 -8.92 -1.25 8.27
C ILE A 298 -8.38 0.22 8.20
N ASN A 299 -9.09 1.10 7.49
CA ASN A 299 -8.67 2.41 7.05
C ASN A 299 -9.36 3.61 7.74
N ASP A 300 -10.45 3.42 8.49
CA ASP A 300 -11.08 4.51 9.27
C ASP A 300 -10.32 4.75 10.60
N HIS A 301 -9.39 3.86 10.97
CA HIS A 301 -8.58 3.95 12.18
C HIS A 301 -7.20 4.62 11.99
N ALA A 302 -6.84 5.10 10.78
CA ALA A 302 -5.56 5.74 10.52
C ALA A 302 -5.60 7.23 10.92
N CYS A 303 -5.25 7.56 12.16
CA CYS A 303 -5.48 8.89 12.74
C CYS A 303 -4.22 9.43 13.46
N PHE A 304 -4.15 10.75 13.66
CA PHE A 304 -3.10 11.43 14.44
C PHE A 304 -3.66 12.25 15.58
N VAL A 305 -2.86 12.48 16.62
CA VAL A 305 -3.27 13.32 17.76
C VAL A 305 -3.32 14.81 17.40
N ALA A 306 -4.09 15.59 18.16
CA ALA A 306 -4.08 17.06 18.08
C ALA A 306 -2.65 17.63 18.18
N GLY A 307 -2.38 18.73 17.49
CA GLY A 307 -1.06 19.34 17.38
C GLY A 307 -0.17 18.75 16.28
N THR A 308 -0.56 17.63 15.65
CA THR A 308 0.18 17.07 14.51
C THR A 308 0.13 18.03 13.33
N LEU A 309 1.29 18.50 12.87
CA LEU A 309 1.41 19.55 11.86
C LEU A 309 1.24 18.98 10.44
N ILE A 310 0.18 19.39 9.76
CA ILE A 310 -0.06 19.06 8.36
C ILE A 310 0.54 20.14 7.48
N THR A 311 1.27 19.75 6.44
CA THR A 311 1.83 20.69 5.47
C THR A 311 0.75 21.17 4.51
N THR A 312 0.36 22.45 4.61
CA THR A 312 -0.68 23.09 3.78
C THR A 312 -0.09 24.19 2.88
N ASN A 313 -0.86 24.68 1.92
CA ASN A 313 -0.49 25.84 1.10
C ASN A 313 -0.29 27.13 1.94
N ARG A 314 -0.96 27.23 3.09
CA ARG A 314 -0.87 28.37 4.03
C ARG A 314 0.20 28.22 5.12
N GLY A 315 0.92 27.10 5.17
CA GLY A 315 1.97 26.80 6.15
C GLY A 315 1.78 25.44 6.84
N GLN A 316 2.47 25.22 7.97
CA GLN A 316 2.20 24.08 8.85
C GLN A 316 0.95 24.39 9.70
N VAL A 317 -0.06 23.54 9.65
CA VAL A 317 -1.34 23.74 10.36
C VAL A 317 -1.65 22.48 11.18
N PRO A 318 -1.96 22.58 12.49
CA PRO A 318 -2.36 21.44 13.31
C PRO A 318 -3.58 20.70 12.73
N ILE A 319 -3.57 19.36 12.79
CA ILE A 319 -4.58 18.49 12.16
C ILE A 319 -6.02 18.80 12.62
N GLU A 320 -6.21 19.18 13.89
CA GLU A 320 -7.49 19.56 14.45
C GLU A 320 -8.03 20.92 13.95
N GLN A 321 -7.18 21.71 13.29
CA GLN A 321 -7.50 23.02 12.71
C GLN A 321 -7.63 22.99 11.18
N ILE A 322 -7.38 21.83 10.56
CA ILE A 322 -7.64 21.61 9.14
C ILE A 322 -9.15 21.53 8.91
N LYS A 323 -9.65 22.26 7.91
CA LYS A 323 -11.06 22.24 7.51
C LYS A 323 -11.21 21.63 6.11
N ALA A 324 -12.43 21.22 5.77
CA ALA A 324 -12.80 21.06 4.37
C ALA A 324 -12.44 22.36 3.61
N ASP A 325 -11.99 22.21 2.36
CA ASP A 325 -11.50 23.26 1.47
C ASP A 325 -10.11 23.85 1.78
N ASP A 326 -9.44 23.45 2.87
CA ASP A 326 -7.98 23.65 3.01
C ASP A 326 -7.23 22.84 1.93
N TYR A 327 -6.01 23.26 1.58
CA TYR A 327 -5.16 22.55 0.61
C TYR A 327 -3.93 21.95 1.29
N VAL A 328 -3.83 20.62 1.31
CA VAL A 328 -2.70 19.87 1.88
C VAL A 328 -1.73 19.42 0.80
N LEU A 329 -0.44 19.35 1.15
CA LEU A 329 0.60 18.89 0.25
C LEU A 329 0.54 17.36 0.10
N THR A 330 0.51 16.89 -1.14
CA THR A 330 0.65 15.49 -1.53
C THR A 330 1.95 15.29 -2.33
N ARG A 331 2.29 14.07 -2.74
CA ARG A 331 3.40 13.88 -3.71
C ARG A 331 3.12 14.48 -5.09
N HIS A 332 1.88 14.81 -5.39
CA HIS A 332 1.39 15.31 -6.68
C HIS A 332 1.03 16.80 -6.64
N GLY A 333 1.50 17.54 -5.62
CA GLY A 333 1.20 18.95 -5.40
C GLY A 333 0.11 19.15 -4.34
N PHE A 334 -0.41 20.37 -4.24
CA PHE A 334 -1.49 20.69 -3.31
C PHE A 334 -2.82 20.13 -3.80
N LYS A 335 -3.59 19.54 -2.88
CA LYS A 335 -4.91 18.95 -3.12
C LYS A 335 -5.89 19.39 -2.03
N LYS A 336 -7.16 19.54 -2.41
CA LYS A 336 -8.23 20.00 -1.52
C LYS A 336 -8.54 18.96 -0.45
N VAL A 337 -8.80 19.38 0.78
CA VAL A 337 -9.36 18.52 1.83
C VAL A 337 -10.87 18.44 1.61
N ILE A 338 -11.41 17.23 1.51
CA ILE A 338 -12.84 16.96 1.34
C ILE A 338 -13.52 16.81 2.70
N LYS A 339 -12.82 16.23 3.68
CA LYS A 339 -13.33 15.99 5.03
C LYS A 339 -12.18 16.07 6.03
N SER A 340 -12.44 16.61 7.21
CA SER A 340 -11.50 16.59 8.34
C SER A 340 -12.26 16.62 9.65
N GLY A 341 -11.68 16.05 10.71
CA GLY A 341 -12.25 16.15 12.05
C GLY A 341 -11.75 15.11 13.05
N LEU A 342 -12.21 15.26 14.29
CA LEU A 342 -12.05 14.27 15.34
C LEU A 342 -12.70 12.95 14.90
N THR A 343 -11.93 11.88 14.88
CA THR A 343 -12.36 10.56 14.40
C THR A 343 -12.61 9.60 15.55
N GLN A 344 -11.79 9.66 16.61
CA GLN A 344 -11.96 8.84 17.80
C GLN A 344 -11.47 9.56 19.06
N GLN A 345 -12.26 9.52 20.13
CA GLN A 345 -11.83 9.96 21.46
C GLN A 345 -11.13 8.82 22.21
N ASN A 346 -10.14 9.17 23.06
CA ASN A 346 -9.40 8.20 23.86
C ASN A 346 -8.86 6.99 23.05
N ALA A 347 -8.35 7.23 21.84
CA ALA A 347 -7.72 6.20 21.03
C ALA A 347 -6.37 5.77 21.62
N ARG A 348 -5.98 4.51 21.35
CA ARG A 348 -4.63 4.03 21.66
C ARG A 348 -3.68 4.50 20.56
N VAL A 349 -2.57 5.13 20.94
CA VAL A 349 -1.58 5.69 20.00
C VAL A 349 -0.16 5.23 20.31
N MET A 350 0.72 5.35 19.33
CA MET A 350 2.15 5.08 19.41
C MET A 350 2.94 6.34 19.03
N GLU A 351 4.14 6.47 19.57
CA GLU A 351 5.09 7.52 19.19
C GLU A 351 6.18 6.93 18.28
N LEU A 352 6.22 7.39 17.02
CA LEU A 352 7.32 7.19 16.10
C LEU A 352 8.39 8.26 16.36
N LYS A 353 9.60 7.85 16.73
CA LYS A 353 10.77 8.72 16.92
C LYS A 353 11.71 8.62 15.72
N LEU A 354 12.14 9.77 15.18
CA LEU A 354 12.97 9.87 13.99
C LEU A 354 14.39 10.39 14.26
N SER A 355 15.32 10.03 13.38
CA SER A 355 16.75 10.30 13.50
C SER A 355 17.16 11.78 13.42
N ASP A 356 16.23 12.69 13.12
CA ASP A 356 16.48 14.14 13.14
C ASP A 356 15.84 14.87 14.33
N GLY A 357 15.27 14.10 15.27
CA GLY A 357 14.64 14.58 16.51
C GLY A 357 13.13 14.80 16.41
N ARG A 358 12.52 14.66 15.22
CA ARG A 358 11.06 14.72 15.09
C ARG A 358 10.39 13.48 15.67
N THR A 359 9.18 13.69 16.17
CA THR A 359 8.26 12.61 16.54
C THR A 359 6.94 12.73 15.76
N LEU A 360 6.21 11.63 15.66
CA LEU A 360 4.86 11.57 15.11
C LEU A 360 4.04 10.63 15.99
N ILE A 361 2.92 11.11 16.53
CA ILE A 361 2.07 10.34 17.44
C ILE A 361 0.74 10.04 16.73
N GLY A 362 0.49 8.76 16.47
CA GLY A 362 -0.68 8.31 15.71
C GLY A 362 -1.13 6.91 16.11
N THR A 363 -2.21 6.43 15.50
CA THR A 363 -2.73 5.09 15.77
C THR A 363 -1.77 4.01 15.24
N PRO A 364 -1.71 2.82 15.87
CA PRO A 364 -0.85 1.70 15.44
C PRO A 364 -0.96 1.34 13.96
N SER A 365 -2.18 1.42 13.40
CA SER A 365 -2.49 1.11 12.01
C SER A 365 -2.09 2.19 11.00
N HIS A 366 -1.69 3.39 11.43
CA HIS A 366 -1.48 4.52 10.51
C HIS A 366 -0.37 4.22 9.49
N PRO A 367 -0.63 4.22 8.17
CA PRO A 367 0.37 3.87 7.17
C PRO A 367 1.40 4.99 6.97
N ILE A 368 2.68 4.69 7.18
CA ILE A 368 3.83 5.59 7.01
C ILE A 368 4.65 5.15 5.80
N TYR A 369 5.06 6.09 4.93
CA TYR A 369 5.78 5.75 3.71
C TYR A 369 7.29 5.51 3.92
N VAL A 370 7.70 4.26 3.77
CA VAL A 370 9.08 3.77 3.85
C VAL A 370 9.69 3.68 2.44
N ILE A 371 10.87 4.26 2.26
CA ILE A 371 11.63 4.25 1.01
C ILE A 371 12.07 2.82 0.68
N GLY A 372 11.58 2.30 -0.45
CA GLY A 372 11.83 0.93 -0.91
C GLY A 372 10.65 -0.01 -0.66
N ASN A 373 10.00 0.11 0.50
CA ASN A 373 8.96 -0.82 0.96
C ASN A 373 7.53 -0.34 0.69
N GLY A 374 7.28 0.96 0.54
CA GLY A 374 5.93 1.51 0.38
C GLY A 374 5.31 1.94 1.71
N PHE A 375 3.99 1.91 1.81
CA PHE A 375 3.30 2.23 3.07
C PHE A 375 3.34 1.04 4.03
N ILE A 376 3.83 1.27 5.25
CA ILE A 376 3.88 0.29 6.35
C ILE A 376 3.16 0.90 7.54
N ARG A 377 2.31 0.14 8.23
CA ARG A 377 1.65 0.56 9.47
C ARG A 377 2.66 1.04 10.50
N MET A 378 2.30 2.04 11.31
CA MET A 378 3.19 2.61 12.33
C MET A 378 3.72 1.52 13.28
N ASP A 379 2.88 0.57 13.70
CA ASP A 379 3.26 -0.57 14.56
C ASP A 379 4.18 -1.62 13.92
N ALA A 380 4.29 -1.63 12.58
CA ALA A 380 5.15 -2.54 11.82
C ALA A 380 6.47 -1.90 11.33
N LEU A 381 6.71 -0.62 11.67
CA LEU A 381 7.98 0.06 11.36
C LEU A 381 9.13 -0.50 12.19
N ARG A 382 10.26 -0.80 11.54
CA ARG A 382 11.47 -1.32 12.19
C ARG A 382 12.58 -0.25 12.22
N TYR A 383 13.51 -0.39 13.15
CA TYR A 383 14.70 0.48 13.27
C TYR A 383 15.44 0.62 11.92
N ALA A 384 15.99 1.81 11.68
CA ALA A 384 16.72 2.20 10.47
C ALA A 384 15.90 2.18 9.15
N TYR A 385 14.59 1.92 9.17
CA TYR A 385 13.72 2.15 8.02
C TYR A 385 13.78 3.62 7.59
N LYS A 386 14.09 3.87 6.30
CA LYS A 386 14.24 5.21 5.74
C LYS A 386 12.87 5.78 5.38
N ILE A 387 12.52 6.91 5.97
CA ILE A 387 11.22 7.57 5.78
C ILE A 387 11.32 8.64 4.70
N THR A 388 10.27 8.77 3.87
CA THR A 388 10.21 9.87 2.89
C THR A 388 9.88 11.18 3.56
N ASP A 389 10.77 12.15 3.38
CA ASP A 389 10.65 13.50 3.91
C ASP A 389 9.91 14.44 2.96
N VAL A 390 9.25 15.47 3.48
CA VAL A 390 8.66 16.56 2.68
C VAL A 390 9.70 17.30 1.82
N ARG A 391 10.95 17.42 2.31
CA ARG A 391 12.11 17.95 1.57
C ARG A 391 12.48 17.09 0.34
N ASP A 392 12.04 15.83 0.30
CA ASP A 392 12.25 14.95 -0.84
C ASP A 392 11.21 15.13 -1.97
N ASN A 393 10.11 15.85 -1.72
CA ASN A 393 9.04 16.13 -2.68
C ASN A 393 9.55 16.93 -3.89
N LYS A 394 9.07 16.57 -5.10
CA LYS A 394 9.49 17.22 -6.36
C LYS A 394 9.13 18.70 -6.40
N VAL A 395 7.97 19.10 -5.87
CA VAL A 395 7.54 20.51 -5.83
C VAL A 395 8.52 21.34 -4.99
N VAL A 396 8.81 20.86 -3.78
CA VAL A 396 9.76 21.49 -2.84
C VAL A 396 11.18 21.56 -3.42
N LYS A 397 11.62 20.50 -4.11
CA LYS A 397 12.94 20.47 -4.78
C LYS A 397 13.05 21.46 -5.95
N SER A 398 12.03 21.55 -6.80
CA SER A 398 12.00 22.50 -7.92
C SER A 398 12.00 23.96 -7.42
N GLN A 399 11.17 24.28 -6.42
CA GLN A 399 11.14 25.59 -5.77
C GLN A 399 12.51 25.96 -5.16
N LYS A 400 13.15 25.03 -4.43
CA LYS A 400 14.49 25.24 -3.85
C LYS A 400 15.58 25.49 -4.90
N LYS A 401 15.46 24.88 -6.08
CA LYS A 401 16.40 25.11 -7.20
C LYS A 401 16.24 26.53 -7.79
N LEU A 402 15.00 27.00 -7.93
CA LEU A 402 14.68 28.35 -8.40
C LEU A 402 15.07 29.43 -7.39
N MET A 403 14.78 29.26 -6.10
CA MET A 403 15.16 30.23 -5.07
C MET A 403 16.70 30.42 -5.02
N LYS A 404 17.48 29.35 -5.21
CA LYS A 404 18.94 29.42 -5.36
C LYS A 404 19.44 30.05 -6.66
N LEU A 405 18.62 30.12 -7.70
CA LEU A 405 18.92 30.82 -8.96
C LEU A 405 18.61 32.32 -8.82
N PHE A 406 17.47 32.68 -8.22
CA PHE A 406 17.12 34.08 -7.92
C PHE A 406 18.14 34.73 -6.96
N ILE A 407 18.45 34.10 -5.82
CA ILE A 407 19.47 34.60 -4.86
C ILE A 407 20.86 34.78 -5.50
N LYS A 408 21.16 34.05 -6.59
CA LYS A 408 22.42 34.20 -7.36
C LYS A 408 22.35 35.24 -8.48
N GLY A 409 21.14 35.68 -8.87
CA GLY A 409 20.90 36.68 -9.90
C GLY A 409 20.69 38.08 -9.35
N SER A 410 20.21 38.21 -8.11
CA SER A 410 20.09 39.49 -7.41
C SER A 410 21.47 40.10 -7.15
N CYS A 411 21.68 41.33 -7.61
CA CYS A 411 22.83 42.14 -7.21
C CYS A 411 22.86 42.34 -5.68
N SER A 412 24.06 42.59 -5.14
CA SER A 412 24.37 42.57 -3.71
C SER A 412 23.87 43.79 -2.93
N GLY A 413 22.59 44.17 -3.07
CA GLY A 413 21.98 45.33 -2.41
C GLY A 413 20.70 45.00 -1.62
N ASP A 414 19.78 44.22 -2.19
CA ASP A 414 18.38 44.20 -1.73
C ASP A 414 18.05 43.10 -0.69
N ILE A 415 19.06 42.42 -0.15
CA ILE A 415 18.88 41.33 0.82
C ILE A 415 19.38 41.78 2.21
N LEU A 416 18.55 42.61 2.87
CA LEU A 416 18.28 42.67 4.32
C LEU A 416 17.85 44.09 4.72
N ASN A 417 16.61 44.25 5.18
CA ASN A 417 16.30 45.25 6.19
C ASN A 417 15.41 44.58 7.27
N PRO A 418 15.84 44.46 8.54
CA PRO A 418 15.15 43.58 9.50
C PRO A 418 13.87 44.14 10.13
N GLU A 419 13.56 45.42 9.93
CA GLU A 419 12.53 46.13 10.71
C GLU A 419 11.17 46.21 10.00
N ASP A 420 11.14 46.33 8.66
CA ASP A 420 9.91 46.39 7.87
C ASP A 420 9.60 45.04 7.18
N GLY A 421 8.77 44.23 7.83
CA GLY A 421 8.45 42.85 7.42
C GLY A 421 7.54 42.71 6.18
N VAL A 422 7.96 43.22 5.02
CA VAL A 422 7.20 43.17 3.76
C VAL A 422 8.01 42.56 2.61
N ILE A 423 7.53 41.42 2.08
CA ILE A 423 8.16 40.68 0.96
C ILE A 423 7.49 41.07 -0.37
N ASP A 424 7.48 42.36 -0.70
CA ASP A 424 6.87 42.85 -1.95
C ASP A 424 7.83 42.73 -3.14
N GLY A 425 9.12 43.07 -2.96
CA GLY A 425 10.10 43.09 -4.06
C GLY A 425 10.31 41.77 -4.81
N ILE A 426 10.13 40.61 -4.16
CA ILE A 426 10.17 39.30 -4.83
C ILE A 426 8.87 39.02 -5.60
N THR A 427 7.74 39.52 -5.09
CA THR A 427 6.40 39.24 -5.61
C THR A 427 6.11 40.06 -6.87
N ASP A 428 6.58 41.30 -6.93
CA ASP A 428 6.43 42.18 -8.10
C ASP A 428 7.36 41.75 -9.25
N HIS A 429 8.62 41.42 -8.94
CA HIS A 429 9.57 40.92 -9.95
C HIS A 429 9.17 39.56 -10.54
N MET A 430 8.28 38.80 -9.87
CA MET A 430 7.67 37.58 -10.42
C MET A 430 6.46 37.84 -11.32
N GLN A 431 5.83 39.02 -11.25
CA GLN A 431 4.70 39.40 -12.12
C GLN A 431 5.19 40.05 -13.43
N ASP A 432 6.27 40.83 -13.37
CA ASP A 432 6.80 41.60 -14.51
C ASP A 432 7.83 40.87 -15.39
N ILE A 433 7.90 39.53 -15.36
CA ILE A 433 8.80 38.78 -16.24
C ILE A 433 8.34 38.93 -17.71
N SER A 434 9.00 39.86 -18.41
CA SER A 434 8.72 40.16 -19.80
C SER A 434 8.94 38.94 -20.71
N THR A 435 8.17 38.86 -21.79
CA THR A 435 8.28 37.77 -22.78
C THR A 435 9.68 37.66 -23.41
N MET A 436 10.50 38.70 -23.32
CA MET A 436 11.86 38.71 -23.88
C MET A 436 12.89 38.04 -22.95
N GLU A 437 12.78 38.24 -21.64
CA GLU A 437 13.66 37.61 -20.65
C GLU A 437 13.34 36.13 -20.45
N LEU A 438 12.05 35.78 -20.47
CA LEU A 438 11.60 34.39 -20.46
C LEU A 438 12.20 33.60 -21.64
N LYS A 439 12.25 34.25 -22.82
CA LYS A 439 12.83 33.68 -24.05
C LYS A 439 14.34 33.49 -23.92
N HIS A 440 15.07 34.47 -23.37
CA HIS A 440 16.50 34.37 -23.09
C HIS A 440 16.84 33.22 -22.14
N TYR A 441 16.04 33.00 -21.09
CA TYR A 441 16.22 31.86 -20.18
C TYR A 441 15.96 30.50 -20.85
N ILE A 442 14.94 30.40 -21.70
CA ILE A 442 14.61 29.17 -22.44
C ILE A 442 15.70 28.83 -23.47
N GLU A 443 16.27 29.84 -24.14
CA GLU A 443 17.36 29.67 -25.10
C GLU A 443 18.68 29.26 -24.43
N LYS A 444 18.97 29.78 -23.23
CA LYS A 444 20.24 29.54 -22.53
C LYS A 444 20.31 28.20 -21.77
N PHE A 445 19.18 27.62 -21.35
CA PHE A 445 19.16 26.46 -20.44
C PHE A 445 18.32 25.25 -20.88
N GLY A 446 17.76 25.24 -22.09
CA GLY A 446 17.20 24.05 -22.74
C GLY A 446 15.67 23.96 -22.71
N LYS A 447 15.10 23.69 -23.90
CA LYS A 447 13.66 23.72 -24.18
C LYS A 447 12.85 22.55 -23.59
N ILE A 448 11.53 22.77 -23.51
CA ILE A 448 10.44 21.82 -23.19
C ILE A 448 10.19 21.53 -21.70
N ILE A 449 11.17 21.08 -20.89
CA ILE A 449 10.87 20.66 -19.50
C ILE A 449 10.58 21.87 -18.57
N LEU A 450 11.26 22.99 -18.81
CA LEU A 450 11.16 24.19 -17.96
C LEU A 450 9.83 24.94 -18.12
N GLU A 451 9.31 25.12 -19.34
CA GLU A 451 8.05 25.87 -19.58
C GLU A 451 6.85 25.27 -18.85
N ARG A 452 6.72 23.94 -18.87
CA ARG A 452 5.62 23.23 -18.21
C ARG A 452 5.72 23.38 -16.68
N SER A 453 6.93 23.28 -16.14
CA SER A 453 7.17 23.49 -14.71
C SER A 453 6.94 24.93 -14.28
N LEU A 454 7.33 25.92 -15.09
CA LEU A 454 7.10 27.35 -14.84
C LEU A 454 5.61 27.68 -14.81
N LYS A 455 4.81 27.17 -15.74
CA LYS A 455 3.35 27.34 -15.73
C LYS A 455 2.67 26.77 -14.49
N ASP A 456 3.12 25.63 -13.98
CA ASP A 456 2.63 25.08 -12.71
C ASP A 456 3.06 25.91 -11.48
N MET A 457 4.22 26.57 -11.53
CA MET A 457 4.73 27.42 -10.45
C MET A 457 4.16 28.84 -10.41
N LEU A 458 3.59 29.35 -11.52
CA LEU A 458 2.96 30.67 -11.60
C LEU A 458 1.56 30.74 -10.95
N LYS A 459 1.04 29.63 -10.40
CA LYS A 459 -0.20 29.63 -9.61
C LYS A 459 0.01 30.40 -8.30
N LYS A 460 -0.77 31.46 -8.08
CA LYS A 460 -0.66 32.43 -6.96
C LYS A 460 -0.51 31.77 -5.57
N GLU A 461 -1.20 30.65 -5.35
CA GLU A 461 -1.15 29.82 -4.13
C GLU A 461 0.25 29.26 -3.81
N TYR A 462 1.06 28.95 -4.84
CA TYR A 462 2.36 28.31 -4.69
C TYR A 462 3.47 29.30 -4.34
N ALA A 463 3.33 30.57 -4.77
CA ALA A 463 4.28 31.64 -4.45
C ALA A 463 4.19 32.03 -2.96
N GLN A 464 2.97 32.17 -2.43
CA GLN A 464 2.72 32.51 -1.02
C GLN A 464 3.27 31.44 -0.06
N TYR A 465 3.23 30.16 -0.45
CA TYR A 465 3.85 29.07 0.31
C TYR A 465 5.37 29.24 0.43
N VAL A 466 6.07 29.59 -0.66
CA VAL A 466 7.54 29.71 -0.66
C VAL A 466 8.01 30.85 0.25
N ALA A 467 7.36 32.01 0.17
CA ALA A 467 7.69 33.18 1.00
C ALA A 467 7.55 32.92 2.51
N ARG A 468 6.56 32.10 2.91
CA ARG A 468 6.27 31.81 4.33
C ARG A 468 7.05 30.65 4.94
N ASN A 469 7.75 29.84 4.14
CA ASN A 469 8.36 28.57 4.60
C ASN A 469 9.90 28.53 4.45
N LEU A 470 10.56 29.70 4.47
CA LEU A 470 12.03 29.83 4.35
C LEU A 470 12.81 28.96 5.36
N GLU A 471 12.32 28.84 6.60
CA GLU A 471 13.01 28.06 7.65
C GLU A 471 13.07 26.54 7.36
N LEU A 472 12.02 25.97 6.76
CA LEU A 472 11.98 24.54 6.37
C LEU A 472 13.02 24.19 5.28
N ILE A 473 13.59 25.20 4.62
CA ILE A 473 14.53 25.05 3.52
C ILE A 473 15.99 25.04 4.00
N ASN A 474 16.26 25.44 5.26
CA ASN A 474 17.61 25.60 5.82
C ASN A 474 18.42 24.28 5.82
N THR A 475 19.70 24.35 5.46
CA THR A 475 20.43 23.27 4.76
C THR A 475 21.38 22.40 5.60
N GLN A 476 21.29 22.40 6.93
CA GLN A 476 22.31 21.74 7.79
C GLN A 476 21.95 20.35 8.35
N LYS A 477 20.83 19.72 7.97
CA LYS A 477 20.41 18.39 8.49
C LYS A 477 20.28 17.31 7.40
N PRO A 478 20.45 16.00 7.73
CA PRO A 478 20.85 14.94 6.79
C PRO A 478 19.87 14.64 5.65
N LYS A 479 20.41 14.05 4.56
CA LYS A 479 19.70 13.78 3.29
C LYS A 479 18.49 12.84 3.39
N HIS A 480 18.46 11.95 4.38
CA HIS A 480 17.34 11.06 4.65
C HIS A 480 17.18 10.89 6.16
N VAL A 481 15.94 10.64 6.58
CA VAL A 481 15.57 10.45 7.98
C VAL A 481 15.14 9.00 8.17
N HIS A 482 15.47 8.40 9.32
CA HIS A 482 15.14 7.00 9.59
C HIS A 482 14.47 6.82 10.95
N VAL A 483 13.73 5.70 11.08
CA VAL A 483 13.10 5.26 12.32
C VAL A 483 14.17 4.95 13.37
N VAL A 484 14.07 5.60 14.53
CA VAL A 484 14.90 5.34 15.72
C VAL A 484 14.15 4.42 16.69
N ALA A 485 12.89 4.70 16.95
CA ALA A 485 12.03 3.86 17.78
C ALA A 485 10.56 4.02 17.40
N VAL A 486 9.76 3.02 17.72
CA VAL A 486 8.29 3.12 17.78
C VAL A 486 7.86 2.53 19.10
N GLU A 487 7.22 3.35 19.93
CA GLU A 487 6.89 3.03 21.32
C GLU A 487 5.39 3.23 21.57
N SER A 488 4.78 2.44 22.46
CA SER A 488 3.38 2.70 22.86
C SER A 488 3.33 3.98 23.68
N TYR A 489 2.44 4.92 23.33
CA TYR A 489 2.28 6.14 24.12
C TYR A 489 1.59 5.79 25.46
N PRO A 490 2.00 6.39 26.60
CA PRO A 490 1.51 6.00 27.92
C PRO A 490 0.07 6.44 28.20
N LYS A 491 -0.51 7.32 27.37
CA LYS A 491 -1.88 7.81 27.49
C LYS A 491 -2.67 7.50 26.23
N LYS A 492 -3.97 7.24 26.41
CA LYS A 492 -4.94 7.33 25.32
C LYS A 492 -5.16 8.80 24.98
N LEU A 493 -5.33 9.12 23.70
CA LEU A 493 -5.46 10.49 23.20
C LEU A 493 -6.55 10.58 22.13
N ASP A 494 -7.12 11.76 21.99
CA ASP A 494 -8.08 12.09 20.94
C ASP A 494 -7.36 12.21 19.59
N VAL A 495 -7.91 11.57 18.56
CA VAL A 495 -7.26 11.44 17.25
C VAL A 495 -8.17 11.87 16.10
N TYR A 496 -7.54 12.47 15.11
CA TYR A 496 -8.13 13.18 13.98
C TYR A 496 -7.68 12.54 12.69
N ASN A 497 -8.52 12.63 11.66
CA ASN A 497 -8.18 12.20 10.30
C ASN A 497 -8.70 13.25 9.30
N LEU A 498 -8.17 13.19 8.07
CA LEU A 498 -8.59 14.00 6.95
C LEU A 498 -8.59 13.17 5.66
N GLU A 499 -9.48 13.55 4.74
CA GLU A 499 -9.68 12.94 3.43
C GLU A 499 -9.36 13.99 2.36
N VAL A 500 -8.59 13.59 1.34
CA VAL A 500 -8.01 14.50 0.35
C VAL A 500 -8.53 14.16 -1.05
N GLU A 501 -8.80 15.19 -1.83
CA GLU A 501 -9.43 15.09 -3.14
C GLU A 501 -8.52 14.43 -4.18
N ASN A 502 -8.98 13.31 -4.74
CA ASN A 502 -8.25 12.55 -5.77
C ASN A 502 -6.80 12.22 -5.36
N ALA A 503 -6.59 11.96 -4.06
CA ALA A 503 -5.33 11.54 -3.46
C ALA A 503 -5.59 11.02 -2.04
N HIS A 504 -5.21 9.79 -1.70
CA HIS A 504 -5.41 9.26 -0.34
C HIS A 504 -4.17 9.49 0.54
N GLU A 505 -3.47 10.62 0.43
CA GLU A 505 -2.18 10.87 1.08
C GLU A 505 -1.93 12.35 1.39
N TYR A 506 -1.13 12.62 2.42
CA TYR A 506 -0.67 13.96 2.78
C TYR A 506 0.66 13.92 3.54
N TYR A 507 1.21 15.08 3.90
CA TYR A 507 2.40 15.19 4.76
C TYR A 507 2.05 15.65 6.19
N ALA A 508 2.30 14.79 7.19
CA ALA A 508 2.13 15.04 8.63
C ALA A 508 3.50 15.06 9.33
N ASN A 509 3.81 16.11 10.11
CA ASN A 509 5.16 16.44 10.64
C ASN A 509 6.28 16.33 9.58
N GLY A 510 5.95 16.57 8.30
CA GLY A 510 6.87 16.43 7.17
C GLY A 510 7.16 14.98 6.73
N ILE A 511 6.27 14.04 7.06
CA ILE A 511 6.31 12.59 6.75
C ILE A 511 5.07 12.23 5.92
N LEU A 512 5.20 11.34 4.93
CA LEU A 512 4.12 10.95 4.01
C LEU A 512 3.26 9.77 4.51
N VAL A 513 1.92 9.87 4.42
CA VAL A 513 0.92 8.97 5.09
C VAL A 513 -0.29 8.58 4.19
N HIS A 514 -1.27 7.70 4.59
CA HIS A 514 -2.30 7.14 3.65
C HIS A 514 -3.71 6.66 4.18
N ASN A 515 -4.72 6.52 3.27
CA ASN A 515 -6.12 6.02 3.46
C ASN A 515 -6.60 4.98 2.35
N CYS A 516 -7.70 4.19 2.48
CA CYS A 516 -8.15 3.14 1.49
C CYS A 516 -9.60 2.57 1.71
N ASP A 517 -10.27 1.95 0.70
CA ASP A 517 -11.24 0.80 0.79
C ASP A 517 -11.63 0.22 -0.62
N ALA A 518 -11.82 -1.10 -0.81
CA ALA A 518 -11.75 -1.77 -2.15
C ALA A 518 -12.82 -2.83 -2.58
N LEU A 519 -12.92 -4.02 -1.97
CA LEU A 519 -13.65 -5.19 -2.53
C LEU A 519 -15.14 -4.95 -2.88
N ARG A 520 -15.77 -4.01 -2.16
CA ARG A 520 -17.20 -3.66 -2.18
C ARG A 520 -17.80 -3.41 -3.57
N TYR A 521 -17.04 -2.78 -4.47
CA TYR A 521 -17.58 -2.23 -5.72
C TYR A 521 -18.06 -3.31 -6.71
N ALA A 522 -17.29 -4.38 -6.88
CA ALA A 522 -17.55 -5.41 -7.90
C ALA A 522 -18.93 -6.08 -7.77
N VAL A 523 -19.38 -6.29 -6.52
CA VAL A 523 -20.54 -7.12 -6.22
C VAL A 523 -21.85 -6.41 -6.55
N MET A 524 -21.94 -5.11 -6.27
CA MET A 524 -23.20 -4.39 -6.40
C MET A 524 -23.63 -4.16 -7.86
N GLY A 525 -22.67 -4.11 -8.78
CA GLY A 525 -22.92 -4.06 -10.22
C GLY A 525 -23.79 -5.23 -10.73
N LEU A 526 -23.78 -6.37 -10.02
CA LEU A 526 -24.67 -7.51 -10.28
C LEU A 526 -26.13 -7.23 -9.90
N GLN A 527 -26.36 -6.48 -8.82
CA GLN A 527 -27.71 -6.22 -8.31
C GLN A 527 -28.45 -5.14 -9.12
N GLU A 528 -27.76 -4.10 -9.59
CA GLU A 528 -28.40 -3.04 -10.37
C GLU A 528 -29.02 -3.56 -11.68
N ARG A 529 -28.37 -4.52 -12.36
CA ARG A 529 -28.97 -5.16 -13.54
C ARG A 529 -30.13 -6.10 -13.20
N LYS A 530 -30.16 -6.75 -12.02
CA LYS A 530 -31.35 -7.48 -11.55
C LYS A 530 -32.51 -6.53 -11.23
N ARG A 531 -32.24 -5.35 -10.66
CA ARG A 531 -33.25 -4.32 -10.38
C ARG A 531 -33.78 -3.68 -11.66
N LEU A 532 -32.90 -3.31 -12.60
CA LEU A 532 -33.28 -2.77 -13.91
C LEU A 532 -34.09 -3.77 -14.75
N ARG A 533 -33.79 -5.08 -14.72
CA ARG A 533 -34.65 -6.11 -15.38
C ARG A 533 -36.01 -6.31 -14.70
N ARG A 534 -36.16 -5.96 -13.42
CA ARG A 534 -37.46 -5.98 -12.70
C ARG A 534 -38.28 -4.70 -12.91
N VAL A 535 -37.63 -3.57 -13.17
CA VAL A 535 -38.27 -2.25 -13.36
C VAL A 535 -38.57 -1.97 -14.84
N TYR A 536 -37.67 -2.38 -15.75
CA TYR A 536 -37.83 -2.28 -17.19
C TYR A 536 -37.92 -3.69 -17.78
N GLY A 537 -39.13 -4.24 -17.78
CA GLY A 537 -39.45 -5.47 -18.51
C GLY A 537 -39.34 -5.22 -20.02
N VAL A 538 -38.16 -5.46 -20.59
CA VAL A 538 -37.95 -5.43 -22.05
C VAL A 538 -38.02 -6.87 -22.56
N VAL A 539 -39.11 -7.14 -23.27
CA VAL A 539 -39.27 -8.31 -24.15
C VAL A 539 -38.40 -8.10 -25.39
N GLY A 540 -37.68 -9.14 -25.81
CA GLY A 540 -36.72 -9.10 -26.93
C GLY A 540 -35.63 -10.14 -26.73
#